data_AF-A0A946FIP8-F1
#
_entry.id   AF-A0A946FIP8-F1
#
_cell.length_a   1.000
_cell.length_b   1.000
_cell.length_c   1.000
_cell.angle_alpha   90.00
_cell.angle_beta   90.00
_cell.angle_gamma   90.00
#
_symmetry.space_group_name_H-M   'P 1'
#
loop_
_entity.id
_entity.type
_entity.pdbx_description
1 polymer ?
#
loop_
_entity_poly.entity_id
_entity_poly.type
_entity_poly.pdbx_seq_one_letter_code
_entity_poly.pdbx_strand_id
1 'polypeptide(L)'
;TDVGELNRLIQPHLPHSLSNKNPPTDTFNLPISLHPEETPVIFSIPGFHSLGCEKCHKGESLHLKAANRMRRVLEKLKKIRPKLREIPLRQYVIQSWSDPLLSPNQLAHTTFDTIRISPAAILIDDKAYKDATHFHESLHLTQKFLGPANELEAYSLNIISDPRFLLLNFPYFEDTIKNFFIEDFSEMLNSFYARPIREEVAVPKETQWFLAPFNENQLTHLRKVINTINPLLNEVSQLNQDFPTELAYLSEQTGNPALLLEIVAAKRLPALGSGVSEKTRQKAFSFFDLQMNKKDNVRLGYKINRKKEAFLFLQNQLLLKDPVINLRIYFEYLKKNFVKSDGTINLKSTEGEDFNSYILSKVEGIKKMISYEGISQIEREAARKWIKKTCKTLLGNCIEVEKKN
;
A
#
# COMPACT_ATOMS: atom_id res chain seq x y z
N THR A 1 16.71 -2.69 -20.48
CA THR A 1 15.48 -3.10 -21.15
C THR A 1 14.71 -1.89 -21.58
N ASP A 2 14.28 -1.86 -22.84
CA ASP A 2 13.40 -0.83 -23.36
C ASP A 2 11.93 -1.32 -23.40
N VAL A 3 11.00 -0.40 -23.67
CA VAL A 3 9.55 -0.69 -23.73
C VAL A 3 9.22 -1.72 -24.81
N GLY A 4 9.93 -1.74 -25.94
CA GLY A 4 9.69 -2.66 -27.05
C GLY A 4 10.12 -4.09 -26.72
N GLU A 5 11.29 -4.26 -26.10
CA GLU A 5 11.75 -5.54 -25.56
C GLU A 5 10.75 -6.08 -24.53
N LEU A 6 10.35 -5.25 -23.57
CA LEU A 6 9.43 -5.66 -22.51
C LEU A 6 8.04 -6.03 -23.06
N ASN A 7 7.51 -5.26 -24.01
CA ASN A 7 6.26 -5.58 -24.68
C ASN A 7 6.33 -6.97 -25.34
N ARG A 8 7.37 -7.27 -26.12
CA ARG A 8 7.54 -8.58 -26.77
C ARG A 8 7.56 -9.73 -25.77
N LEU A 9 8.14 -9.51 -24.59
CA LEU A 9 8.18 -10.52 -23.53
C LEU A 9 6.82 -10.69 -22.83
N ILE A 10 6.06 -9.62 -22.62
CA ILE A 10 4.77 -9.65 -21.91
C ILE A 10 3.65 -10.24 -22.76
N GLN A 11 3.58 -9.91 -24.05
CA GLN A 11 2.50 -10.34 -24.96
C GLN A 11 2.14 -11.83 -24.87
N PRO A 12 3.09 -12.79 -24.89
CA PRO A 12 2.76 -14.21 -24.76
C PRO A 12 2.36 -14.66 -23.34
N HIS A 13 2.45 -13.76 -22.34
CA HIS A 13 2.18 -14.03 -20.92
C HIS A 13 1.07 -13.14 -20.36
N LEU A 14 0.20 -12.61 -21.23
CA LEU A 14 -0.96 -11.86 -20.80
C LEU A 14 -1.95 -12.78 -20.06
N PRO A 15 -2.63 -12.27 -19.02
CA PRO A 15 -3.64 -13.06 -18.32
C PRO A 15 -4.74 -13.57 -19.27
N HIS A 16 -5.10 -14.83 -19.12
CA HIS A 16 -6.24 -15.44 -19.78
C HIS A 16 -7.54 -14.81 -19.27
N SER A 17 -8.47 -14.61 -20.19
CA SER A 17 -9.85 -14.26 -19.83
C SER A 17 -10.58 -15.52 -19.37
N LEU A 18 -10.89 -15.59 -18.07
CA LEU A 18 -11.70 -16.66 -17.48
C LEU A 18 -12.95 -16.06 -16.87
N SER A 19 -14.03 -16.84 -16.81
CA SER A 19 -15.19 -16.43 -16.01
C SER A 19 -14.83 -16.56 -14.52
N ASN A 20 -15.23 -15.58 -13.71
CA ASN A 20 -14.96 -15.57 -12.26
C ASN A 20 -15.53 -16.79 -11.48
N LYS A 21 -16.31 -17.64 -12.15
CA LYS A 21 -16.99 -18.81 -11.59
C LYS A 21 -16.27 -20.14 -11.83
N ASN A 22 -15.26 -20.20 -12.69
CA ASN A 22 -14.56 -21.44 -13.04
C ASN A 22 -13.04 -21.21 -13.06
N PRO A 23 -12.38 -21.13 -11.89
CA PRO A 23 -10.92 -21.11 -11.85
C PRO A 23 -10.34 -22.42 -12.42
N PRO A 24 -9.08 -22.42 -12.88
CA PRO A 24 -8.43 -23.65 -13.34
C PRO A 24 -8.44 -24.73 -12.26
N THR A 25 -8.75 -25.96 -12.65
CA THR A 25 -8.84 -27.10 -11.72
C THR A 25 -7.52 -27.86 -11.59
N ASP A 26 -6.65 -27.79 -12.59
CA ASP A 26 -5.29 -28.32 -12.50
C ASP A 26 -4.38 -27.32 -11.78
N THR A 27 -3.45 -27.85 -10.98
CA THR A 27 -2.41 -27.06 -10.34
C THR A 27 -1.07 -27.76 -10.49
N PHE A 28 -0.03 -27.00 -10.77
CA PHE A 28 1.34 -27.50 -10.69
C PHE A 28 1.99 -26.90 -9.45
N ASN A 29 2.18 -27.72 -8.41
CA ASN A 29 2.66 -27.27 -7.11
C ASN A 29 4.02 -27.87 -6.79
N LEU A 30 4.90 -27.08 -6.17
CA LEU A 30 6.18 -27.55 -5.66
C LEU A 30 6.45 -26.92 -4.28
N PRO A 31 6.53 -27.72 -3.20
CA PRO A 31 7.00 -27.23 -1.91
C PRO A 31 8.50 -26.90 -1.98
N ILE A 32 8.88 -25.68 -1.61
CA ILE A 32 10.28 -25.24 -1.59
C ILE A 32 10.58 -24.56 -0.25
N SER A 33 11.63 -25.02 0.43
CA SER A 33 12.16 -24.33 1.61
C SER A 33 12.91 -23.06 1.18
N LEU A 34 12.47 -21.91 1.66
CA LEU A 34 13.14 -20.62 1.44
C LEU A 34 14.25 -20.37 2.46
N HIS A 35 14.17 -21.00 3.64
CA HIS A 35 15.17 -20.96 4.69
C HIS A 35 15.25 -22.35 5.37
N PRO A 36 16.45 -22.86 5.72
CA PRO A 36 16.62 -24.24 6.21
C PRO A 36 15.76 -24.63 7.41
N GLU A 37 15.43 -23.67 8.27
CA GLU A 37 14.68 -23.87 9.52
C GLU A 37 13.17 -23.55 9.40
N GLU A 38 12.71 -23.12 8.23
CA GLU A 38 11.32 -22.72 8.00
C GLU A 38 10.53 -23.80 7.26
N THR A 39 9.22 -23.89 7.53
CA THR A 39 8.33 -24.77 6.77
C THR A 39 8.38 -24.42 5.27
N PRO A 40 8.40 -25.41 4.37
CA PRO A 40 8.37 -25.15 2.94
C PRO A 40 7.18 -24.28 2.51
N VAL A 41 7.44 -23.35 1.60
CA VAL A 41 6.44 -22.53 0.93
C VAL A 41 5.92 -23.30 -0.28
N ILE A 42 4.61 -23.29 -0.49
CA ILE A 42 4.02 -23.90 -1.69
C ILE A 42 4.11 -22.90 -2.85
N PHE A 43 4.95 -23.21 -3.83
CA PHE A 43 4.96 -22.50 -5.11
C PHE A 43 3.94 -23.17 -6.03
N SER A 44 3.02 -22.39 -6.58
CA SER A 44 1.88 -22.89 -7.34
C SER A 44 1.73 -22.15 -8.66
N ILE A 45 1.46 -22.91 -9.72
CA ILE A 45 0.98 -22.40 -11.01
C ILE A 45 -0.35 -23.10 -11.30
N PRO A 46 -1.48 -22.54 -10.89
CA PRO A 46 -2.78 -23.07 -11.27
C PRO A 46 -3.02 -22.89 -12.77
N GLY A 47 -3.69 -23.85 -13.39
CA GLY A 47 -3.92 -23.85 -14.83
C GLY A 47 -2.67 -24.10 -15.67
N PHE A 48 -1.59 -24.64 -15.08
CA PHE A 48 -0.34 -24.81 -15.80
C PHE A 48 -0.49 -25.57 -17.11
N HIS A 49 -1.33 -26.62 -17.14
CA HIS A 49 -1.63 -27.38 -18.35
C HIS A 49 -2.86 -26.84 -19.08
N SER A 50 -3.95 -26.56 -18.35
CA SER A 50 -5.21 -26.17 -19.00
C SER A 50 -5.15 -24.81 -19.71
N LEU A 51 -4.27 -23.91 -19.23
CA LEU A 51 -4.03 -22.60 -19.85
C LEU A 51 -2.82 -22.60 -20.80
N GLY A 52 -2.18 -23.75 -21.04
CA GLY A 52 -1.13 -23.87 -22.05
C GLY A 52 0.26 -23.35 -21.63
N CYS A 53 0.52 -23.14 -20.33
CA CYS A 53 1.81 -22.64 -19.85
C CYS A 53 2.95 -23.66 -20.08
N GLU A 54 2.64 -24.95 -20.05
CA GLU A 54 3.53 -26.09 -20.29
C GLU A 54 4.14 -26.09 -21.70
N LYS A 55 3.48 -25.42 -22.66
CA LYS A 55 3.95 -25.34 -24.05
C LYS A 55 5.21 -24.50 -24.20
N CYS A 56 5.41 -23.56 -23.28
CA CYS A 56 6.51 -22.59 -23.33
C CYS A 56 7.49 -22.74 -22.17
N HIS A 57 7.06 -23.35 -21.06
CA HIS A 57 7.84 -23.36 -19.82
C HIS A 57 7.92 -24.75 -19.19
N LYS A 58 9.04 -25.00 -18.50
CA LYS A 58 9.16 -26.13 -17.56
C LYS A 58 8.74 -25.65 -16.17
N GLY A 59 7.64 -26.18 -15.64
CA GLY A 59 7.05 -25.72 -14.38
C GLY A 59 8.05 -25.71 -13.20
N GLU A 60 8.86 -26.77 -13.07
CA GLU A 60 9.86 -26.86 -11.99
C GLU A 60 10.89 -25.72 -12.09
N SER A 61 11.34 -25.40 -13.31
CA SER A 61 12.25 -24.27 -13.53
C SER A 61 11.61 -22.94 -13.13
N LEU A 62 10.32 -22.74 -13.40
CA LEU A 62 9.59 -21.52 -12.99
C LEU A 62 9.51 -21.42 -11.46
N HIS A 63 9.15 -22.51 -10.77
CA HIS A 63 9.11 -22.53 -9.31
C HIS A 63 10.48 -22.23 -8.69
N LEU A 64 11.55 -22.85 -9.20
CA LEU A 64 12.90 -22.60 -8.69
C LEU A 64 13.35 -21.15 -8.94
N LYS A 65 13.01 -20.57 -10.09
CA LYS A 65 13.29 -19.14 -10.38
C LYS A 65 12.52 -18.21 -9.43
N ALA A 66 11.23 -18.47 -9.22
CA ALA A 66 10.40 -17.70 -8.29
C ALA A 66 10.93 -17.82 -6.86
N ALA A 67 11.27 -19.03 -6.40
CA ALA A 67 11.86 -19.25 -5.09
C ALA A 67 13.20 -18.53 -4.91
N ASN A 68 14.09 -18.61 -5.91
CA ASN A 68 15.36 -17.89 -5.88
C ASN A 68 15.17 -16.37 -5.81
N ARG A 69 14.16 -15.82 -6.52
CA ARG A 69 13.79 -14.41 -6.39
C ARG A 69 13.32 -14.10 -4.97
N MET A 70 12.38 -14.88 -4.44
CA MET A 70 11.87 -14.66 -3.10
C MET A 70 12.98 -14.71 -2.05
N ARG A 71 13.93 -15.65 -2.12
CA ARG A 71 15.11 -15.65 -1.22
C ARG A 71 15.84 -14.30 -1.22
N ARG A 72 16.16 -13.74 -2.40
CA ARG A 72 16.81 -12.42 -2.50
C ARG A 72 15.94 -11.29 -1.94
N VAL A 73 14.64 -11.33 -2.20
CA VAL A 73 13.68 -10.34 -1.71
C VAL A 73 13.60 -10.36 -0.19
N LEU A 74 13.49 -11.55 0.41
CA LEU A 74 13.44 -11.74 1.86
C LEU A 74 14.76 -11.31 2.53
N GLU A 75 15.92 -11.63 1.93
CA GLU A 75 17.22 -11.16 2.40
C GLU A 75 17.32 -9.62 2.39
N LYS A 76 16.87 -8.97 1.31
CA LYS A 76 16.81 -7.51 1.21
C LYS A 76 15.89 -6.93 2.29
N LEU A 77 14.77 -7.60 2.58
CA LEU A 77 13.80 -7.14 3.57
C LEU A 77 14.35 -7.23 4.98
N LYS A 78 15.02 -8.34 5.32
CA LYS A 78 15.72 -8.50 6.60
C LYS A 78 16.80 -7.43 6.80
N LYS A 79 17.51 -7.01 5.75
CA LYS A 79 18.50 -5.92 5.84
C LYS A 79 17.89 -4.56 6.17
N ILE A 80 16.75 -4.22 5.56
CA ILE A 80 16.08 -2.92 5.78
C ILE A 80 15.23 -2.94 7.06
N ARG A 81 14.71 -4.10 7.44
CA ARG A 81 13.90 -4.33 8.65
C ARG A 81 14.56 -5.40 9.52
N PRO A 82 15.67 -5.09 10.22
CA PRO A 82 16.39 -6.09 11.02
C PRO A 82 15.57 -6.65 12.19
N LYS A 83 14.53 -5.94 12.64
CA LYS A 83 13.58 -6.44 13.66
C LYS A 83 12.60 -7.48 13.10
N LEU A 84 12.48 -7.59 11.79
CA LEU A 84 11.60 -8.56 11.14
C LEU A 84 12.25 -9.95 11.21
N ARG A 85 11.69 -10.80 12.07
CA ARG A 85 12.24 -12.13 12.35
C ARG A 85 11.80 -13.17 11.31
N GLU A 86 10.53 -13.15 10.95
CA GLU A 86 9.91 -14.11 10.03
C GLU A 86 8.92 -13.40 9.11
N ILE A 87 8.77 -13.92 7.90
CA ILE A 87 7.78 -13.46 6.92
C ILE A 87 6.84 -14.64 6.70
N PRO A 88 5.53 -14.50 6.98
CA PRO A 88 4.61 -15.63 6.99
C PRO A 88 4.18 -16.05 5.58
N LEU A 89 5.07 -16.01 4.58
CA LEU A 89 4.78 -16.53 3.26
C LEU A 89 4.60 -18.04 3.34
N ARG A 90 3.40 -18.54 3.03
CA ARG A 90 3.06 -19.96 2.97
C ARG A 90 2.73 -20.43 1.57
N GLN A 91 2.26 -19.52 0.72
CA GLN A 91 1.99 -19.82 -0.68
C GLN A 91 2.40 -18.68 -1.61
N TYR A 92 3.00 -19.04 -2.74
CA TYR A 92 3.30 -18.11 -3.83
C TYR A 92 2.63 -18.62 -5.09
N VAL A 93 1.73 -17.82 -5.67
CA VAL A 93 0.89 -18.20 -6.80
C VAL A 93 1.25 -17.37 -8.03
N ILE A 94 1.65 -18.03 -9.11
CA ILE A 94 1.73 -17.41 -10.44
C ILE A 94 0.36 -17.58 -11.09
N GLN A 95 -0.41 -16.49 -11.13
CA GLN A 95 -1.80 -16.49 -11.57
C GLN A 95 -1.92 -15.96 -13.00
N SER A 96 -2.10 -16.87 -13.96
CA SER A 96 -2.20 -16.55 -15.40
C SER A 96 -3.59 -16.13 -15.86
N TRP A 97 -4.46 -15.66 -14.97
CA TRP A 97 -5.78 -15.10 -15.30
C TRP A 97 -6.12 -13.96 -14.34
N SER A 98 -7.08 -13.13 -14.72
CA SER A 98 -7.59 -12.06 -13.86
C SER A 98 -8.86 -12.46 -13.14
N ASP A 99 -8.97 -12.08 -11.88
CA ASP A 99 -10.15 -12.32 -11.03
C ASP A 99 -10.24 -11.23 -9.93
N PRO A 100 -11.20 -11.31 -8.99
CA PRO A 100 -11.28 -10.34 -7.91
C PRO A 100 -10.06 -10.28 -6.97
N LEU A 101 -9.19 -11.30 -6.95
CA LEU A 101 -7.97 -11.35 -6.13
C LEU A 101 -6.75 -10.79 -6.86
N LEU A 102 -6.75 -10.82 -8.19
CA LEU A 102 -5.74 -10.16 -9.00
C LEU A 102 -6.40 -9.52 -10.23
N SER A 103 -6.70 -8.23 -10.11
CA SER A 103 -7.39 -7.49 -11.15
C SER A 103 -6.53 -7.34 -12.41
N PRO A 104 -7.12 -7.09 -13.60
CA PRO A 104 -6.36 -7.05 -14.87
C PRO A 104 -5.18 -6.08 -14.91
N ASN A 105 -5.26 -4.97 -14.17
CA ASN A 105 -4.22 -3.94 -14.16
C ASN A 105 -3.27 -4.08 -12.95
N GLN A 106 -3.45 -5.11 -12.13
CA GLN A 106 -2.68 -5.31 -10.92
C GLN A 106 -1.55 -6.32 -11.17
N LEU A 107 -0.33 -5.89 -10.85
CA LEU A 107 0.86 -6.71 -11.06
C LEU A 107 0.93 -7.88 -10.07
N ALA A 108 0.67 -7.58 -8.80
CA ALA A 108 0.70 -8.54 -7.72
C ALA A 108 -0.32 -8.17 -6.64
N HIS A 109 -0.70 -9.14 -5.81
CA HIS A 109 -1.58 -8.95 -4.66
C HIS A 109 -1.15 -9.86 -3.52
N THR A 110 -1.22 -9.33 -2.30
CA THR A 110 -0.98 -10.09 -1.08
C THR A 110 -2.26 -10.29 -0.28
N THR A 111 -2.52 -11.54 0.09
CA THR A 111 -3.66 -11.98 0.90
C THR A 111 -3.16 -12.87 2.03
N PHE A 112 -3.17 -12.35 3.25
CA PHE A 112 -2.68 -13.05 4.45
C PHE A 112 -1.26 -13.59 4.32
N ASP A 113 -1.11 -14.89 4.09
CA ASP A 113 0.14 -15.63 3.97
C ASP A 113 0.48 -15.98 2.51
N THR A 114 -0.20 -15.35 1.55
CA THR A 114 -0.09 -15.67 0.13
C THR A 114 0.24 -14.44 -0.70
N ILE A 115 1.21 -14.59 -1.60
CA ILE A 115 1.48 -13.61 -2.67
C ILE A 115 1.00 -14.21 -3.99
N ARG A 116 0.13 -13.47 -4.69
CA ARG A 116 -0.34 -13.75 -6.04
C ARG A 116 0.34 -12.79 -7.00
N ILE A 117 0.89 -13.31 -8.09
CA ILE A 117 1.54 -12.49 -9.11
C ILE A 117 1.05 -12.84 -10.50
N SER A 118 0.87 -11.82 -11.34
CA SER A 118 0.64 -12.04 -12.77
C SER A 118 1.94 -12.49 -13.45
N PRO A 119 1.89 -13.36 -14.46
CA PRO A 119 3.06 -13.72 -15.25
C PRO A 119 3.78 -12.50 -15.85
N ALA A 120 3.04 -11.51 -16.32
CA ALA A 120 3.59 -10.26 -16.82
C ALA A 120 4.38 -9.47 -15.76
N ALA A 121 3.92 -9.47 -14.50
CA ALA A 121 4.62 -8.79 -13.41
C ALA A 121 5.96 -9.43 -13.06
N ILE A 122 6.13 -10.73 -13.24
CA ILE A 122 7.44 -11.39 -13.09
C ILE A 122 8.48 -10.78 -14.03
N LEU A 123 8.07 -10.44 -15.25
CA LEU A 123 8.94 -9.83 -16.27
C LEU A 123 9.17 -8.34 -15.99
N ILE A 124 8.10 -7.61 -15.67
CA ILE A 124 8.19 -6.18 -15.32
C ILE A 124 9.09 -6.00 -14.11
N ASP A 125 8.91 -6.80 -13.06
CA ASP A 125 9.65 -6.62 -11.82
C ASP A 125 11.13 -6.98 -11.96
N ASP A 126 11.46 -8.02 -12.74
CA ASP A 126 12.85 -8.40 -13.03
C ASP A 126 13.56 -7.36 -13.92
N LYS A 127 12.87 -6.89 -14.97
CA LYS A 127 13.49 -6.08 -16.03
C LYS A 127 13.40 -4.57 -15.81
N ALA A 128 12.42 -4.10 -15.05
CA ALA A 128 12.18 -2.68 -14.81
C ALA A 128 12.38 -2.31 -13.34
N TYR A 129 11.67 -2.96 -12.42
CA TYR A 129 11.58 -2.52 -11.02
C TYR A 129 12.60 -3.14 -10.07
N LYS A 130 13.41 -4.11 -10.51
CA LYS A 130 14.47 -4.77 -9.73
C LYS A 130 13.93 -5.44 -8.45
N ASP A 131 12.95 -6.32 -8.64
CA ASP A 131 12.28 -7.08 -7.58
C ASP A 131 11.49 -6.20 -6.57
N ALA A 132 11.19 -4.92 -6.88
CA ALA A 132 10.50 -4.01 -5.97
C ALA A 132 9.01 -4.35 -5.78
N THR A 133 8.33 -4.91 -6.77
CA THR A 133 6.95 -5.39 -6.61
C THR A 133 6.92 -6.54 -5.61
N HIS A 134 7.75 -7.56 -5.77
CA HIS A 134 7.82 -8.67 -4.79
C HIS A 134 8.23 -8.17 -3.40
N PHE A 135 9.12 -7.18 -3.35
CA PHE A 135 9.57 -6.56 -2.11
C PHE A 135 8.45 -5.84 -1.37
N HIS A 136 7.63 -5.10 -2.11
CA HIS A 136 6.43 -4.43 -1.61
C HIS A 136 5.41 -5.44 -1.05
N GLU A 137 5.06 -6.45 -1.85
CA GLU A 137 4.14 -7.52 -1.43
C GLU A 137 4.64 -8.29 -0.19
N SER A 138 5.95 -8.54 -0.11
CA SER A 138 6.55 -9.21 1.04
C SER A 138 6.41 -8.42 2.34
N LEU A 139 6.34 -7.09 2.28
CA LEU A 139 6.08 -6.27 3.45
C LEU A 139 4.64 -6.41 3.95
N HIS A 140 3.67 -6.51 3.03
CA HIS A 140 2.27 -6.68 3.39
C HIS A 140 2.01 -7.94 4.22
N LEU A 141 2.75 -9.01 3.98
CA LEU A 141 2.69 -10.24 4.78
C LEU A 141 3.00 -10.01 6.27
N THR A 142 3.72 -8.94 6.60
CA THR A 142 4.16 -8.65 7.98
C THR A 142 3.16 -7.79 8.75
N GLN A 143 2.15 -7.26 8.07
CA GLN A 143 1.22 -6.29 8.65
C GLN A 143 0.15 -6.99 9.49
N LYS A 144 -0.14 -6.39 10.65
CA LYS A 144 -1.03 -6.98 11.67
C LYS A 144 -2.51 -6.70 11.40
N PHE A 145 -2.82 -5.73 10.57
CA PHE A 145 -4.17 -5.30 10.19
C PHE A 145 -4.20 -5.00 8.69
N LEU A 146 -5.38 -4.82 8.08
CA LEU A 146 -5.54 -4.47 6.67
C LEU A 146 -6.14 -3.06 6.54
N GLY A 147 -5.52 -2.17 5.75
CA GLY A 147 -6.08 -0.85 5.48
C GLY A 147 -5.12 0.09 4.74
N PRO A 148 -5.57 1.29 4.30
CA PRO A 148 -4.76 2.20 3.48
C PRO A 148 -3.45 2.67 4.14
N ALA A 149 -3.38 2.71 5.47
CA ALA A 149 -2.16 3.06 6.20
C ALA A 149 -0.99 2.11 5.92
N ASN A 150 -1.29 0.87 5.54
CA ASN A 150 -0.30 -0.15 5.21
C ASN A 150 0.37 0.07 3.84
N GLU A 151 -0.39 0.57 2.87
CA GLU A 151 0.11 0.90 1.54
C GLU A 151 1.18 1.98 1.64
N LEU A 152 0.96 2.99 2.50
CA LEU A 152 1.95 4.03 2.77
C LEU A 152 3.29 3.44 3.23
N GLU A 153 3.29 2.42 4.11
CA GLU A 153 4.50 1.76 4.57
C GLU A 153 5.22 1.01 3.44
N ALA A 154 4.47 0.34 2.57
CA ALA A 154 5.01 -0.42 1.45
C ALA A 154 5.50 0.49 0.31
N TYR A 155 4.85 1.62 0.04
CA TYR A 155 5.37 2.65 -0.87
C TYR A 155 6.59 3.36 -0.28
N SER A 156 6.63 3.59 1.03
CA SER A 156 7.80 4.14 1.71
C SER A 156 9.03 3.27 1.46
N LEU A 157 8.86 1.94 1.54
CA LEU A 157 9.91 0.98 1.25
C LEU A 157 10.44 1.10 -0.20
N ASN A 158 9.54 1.27 -1.16
CA ASN A 158 9.91 1.45 -2.57
C ASN A 158 10.72 2.74 -2.78
N ILE A 159 10.28 3.88 -2.25
CA ILE A 159 10.98 5.16 -2.45
C ILE A 159 12.35 5.20 -1.77
N ILE A 160 12.51 4.53 -0.62
CA ILE A 160 13.81 4.37 0.04
C ILE A 160 14.76 3.57 -0.86
N SER A 161 14.24 2.55 -1.54
CA SER A 161 15.05 1.69 -2.41
C SER A 161 15.44 2.35 -3.73
N ASP A 162 14.54 3.16 -4.32
CA ASP A 162 14.79 3.89 -5.56
C ASP A 162 13.96 5.20 -5.59
N PRO A 163 14.62 6.37 -5.70
CA PRO A 163 13.94 7.66 -5.66
C PRO A 163 12.91 7.86 -6.78
N ARG A 164 13.00 7.11 -7.89
CA ARG A 164 12.06 7.20 -9.01
C ARG A 164 10.63 6.83 -8.60
N PHE A 165 10.47 5.97 -7.59
CA PHE A 165 9.15 5.60 -7.08
C PHE A 165 8.43 6.75 -6.39
N LEU A 166 9.14 7.80 -5.95
CA LEU A 166 8.50 8.98 -5.35
C LEU A 166 7.62 9.68 -6.37
N LEU A 167 8.02 9.69 -7.65
CA LEU A 167 7.23 10.28 -8.72
C LEU A 167 6.02 9.39 -9.07
N LEU A 168 6.15 8.06 -9.05
CA LEU A 168 5.02 7.16 -9.31
C LEU A 168 3.97 7.15 -8.19
N ASN A 169 4.43 7.18 -6.93
CA ASN A 169 3.57 7.08 -5.75
C ASN A 169 3.36 8.43 -5.05
N PHE A 170 3.59 9.53 -5.78
CA PHE A 170 3.55 10.88 -5.23
C PHE A 170 2.28 11.22 -4.44
N PRO A 171 1.06 10.70 -4.73
CA PRO A 171 -0.13 11.13 -3.97
C PRO A 171 -0.05 10.80 -2.48
N TYR A 172 0.74 9.80 -2.08
CA TYR A 172 0.99 9.48 -0.66
C TYR A 172 1.93 10.47 0.03
N PHE A 173 2.78 11.16 -0.74
CA PHE A 173 3.85 12.01 -0.23
C PHE A 173 3.64 13.50 -0.57
N GLU A 174 2.68 13.80 -1.46
CA GLU A 174 2.48 15.08 -2.15
C GLU A 174 2.55 16.26 -1.19
N ASP A 175 1.68 16.28 -0.18
CA ASP A 175 1.52 17.41 0.73
C ASP A 175 2.74 17.60 1.64
N THR A 176 3.38 16.50 2.06
CA THR A 176 4.60 16.58 2.86
C THR A 176 5.76 17.10 2.03
N ILE A 177 5.90 16.63 0.78
CA ILE A 177 6.95 17.09 -0.16
C ILE A 177 6.76 18.57 -0.49
N LYS A 178 5.56 18.95 -0.92
CA LYS A 178 5.23 20.33 -1.32
C LYS A 178 5.39 21.31 -0.17
N ASN A 179 4.96 20.93 1.04
CA ASN A 179 5.02 21.85 2.16
C ASN A 179 6.44 22.06 2.68
N PHE A 180 7.29 21.03 2.74
CA PHE A 180 8.54 21.10 3.50
C PHE A 180 9.82 20.96 2.69
N PHE A 181 9.77 20.49 1.44
CA PHE A 181 10.98 20.08 0.73
C PHE A 181 11.11 20.70 -0.67
N ILE A 182 10.05 20.66 -1.48
CA ILE A 182 10.09 21.10 -2.87
C ILE A 182 8.83 21.91 -3.18
N GLU A 183 8.95 23.24 -3.15
CA GLU A 183 7.82 24.15 -3.42
C GLU A 183 7.27 23.96 -4.85
N ASP A 184 8.17 23.89 -5.84
CA ASP A 184 7.81 23.72 -7.27
C ASP A 184 7.67 22.25 -7.70
N PHE A 185 7.37 21.33 -6.77
CA PHE A 185 7.27 19.90 -7.10
C PHE A 185 6.22 19.61 -8.19
N SER A 186 5.18 20.44 -8.28
CA SER A 186 4.13 20.35 -9.29
C SER A 186 4.68 20.46 -10.72
N GLU A 187 5.68 21.31 -10.97
CA GLU A 187 6.28 21.46 -12.30
C GLU A 187 7.07 20.20 -12.69
N MET A 188 7.75 19.60 -11.72
CA MET A 188 8.46 18.33 -11.91
C MET A 188 7.49 17.20 -12.26
N LEU A 189 6.36 17.10 -11.57
CA LEU A 189 5.32 16.09 -11.84
C LEU A 189 4.67 16.31 -13.20
N ASN A 190 4.30 17.54 -13.55
CA ASN A 190 3.73 17.86 -14.86
C ASN A 190 4.68 17.44 -15.99
N SER A 191 5.97 17.75 -15.86
CA SER A 191 6.99 17.35 -16.82
C SER A 191 7.13 15.82 -16.90
N PHE A 192 7.07 15.12 -15.76
CA PHE A 192 7.16 13.66 -15.70
C PHE A 192 5.98 12.97 -16.40
N TYR A 193 4.75 13.44 -16.16
CA TYR A 193 3.53 12.83 -16.70
C TYR A 193 3.19 13.26 -18.14
N ALA A 194 3.75 14.38 -18.61
CA ALA A 194 3.65 14.79 -20.01
C ALA A 194 4.52 13.95 -20.97
N ARG A 195 5.38 13.07 -20.43
CA ARG A 195 6.25 12.22 -21.26
C ARG A 195 5.42 11.25 -22.09
N PRO A 196 5.77 11.05 -23.37
CA PRO A 196 5.00 10.22 -24.28
C PRO A 196 4.97 8.76 -23.82
N ILE A 197 3.83 8.12 -24.04
CA ILE A 197 3.59 6.69 -23.84
C ILE A 197 3.12 6.08 -25.15
N ARG A 198 3.32 4.76 -25.28
CA ARG A 198 2.77 3.96 -26.36
C ARG A 198 1.53 3.25 -25.83
N GLU A 199 0.35 3.60 -26.33
CA GLU A 199 -0.92 3.01 -25.88
C GLU A 199 -1.15 1.63 -26.52
N GLU A 200 -0.47 1.35 -27.62
CA GLU A 200 -0.57 0.11 -28.40
C GLU A 200 0.23 -1.08 -27.82
N VAL A 201 1.00 -0.85 -26.75
CA VAL A 201 1.79 -1.91 -26.09
C VAL A 201 1.12 -2.39 -24.81
N ALA A 202 1.36 -3.66 -24.44
CA ALA A 202 0.85 -4.25 -23.20
C ALA A 202 1.58 -3.78 -21.93
N VAL A 203 2.54 -2.85 -22.05
CA VAL A 203 3.32 -2.36 -20.92
C VAL A 203 2.54 -1.25 -20.21
N PRO A 204 2.28 -1.35 -18.89
CA PRO A 204 1.56 -0.30 -18.15
C PRO A 204 2.23 1.08 -18.25
N LYS A 205 1.43 2.15 -18.25
CA LYS A 205 1.89 3.54 -18.40
C LYS A 205 2.97 3.90 -17.37
N GLU A 206 2.76 3.48 -16.13
CA GLU A 206 3.67 3.65 -15.00
C GLU A 206 5.01 2.99 -15.26
N THR A 207 5.00 1.79 -15.86
CA THR A 207 6.23 1.07 -16.21
C THR A 207 6.95 1.78 -17.36
N GLN A 208 6.21 2.27 -18.36
CA GLN A 208 6.80 3.05 -19.46
C GLN A 208 7.47 4.32 -18.95
N TRP A 209 6.80 5.07 -18.08
CA TRP A 209 7.37 6.26 -17.42
C TRP A 209 8.59 5.93 -16.55
N PHE A 210 8.62 4.77 -15.91
CA PHE A 210 9.75 4.34 -15.09
C PHE A 210 10.97 3.89 -15.90
N LEU A 211 10.75 3.33 -17.10
CA LEU A 211 11.80 2.94 -18.04
C LEU A 211 12.34 4.12 -18.84
N ALA A 212 11.52 5.16 -19.06
CA ALA A 212 11.96 6.37 -19.74
C ALA A 212 13.12 7.05 -18.98
N PRO A 213 14.12 7.61 -19.68
CA PRO A 213 15.23 8.30 -19.05
C PRO A 213 14.76 9.38 -18.08
N PHE A 214 15.46 9.48 -16.95
CA PHE A 214 15.24 10.51 -15.95
C PHE A 214 16.35 11.56 -16.05
N ASN A 215 16.01 12.79 -15.66
CA ASN A 215 17.01 13.82 -15.50
C ASN A 215 17.86 13.53 -14.23
N GLU A 216 19.16 13.31 -14.39
CA GLU A 216 20.05 12.92 -13.30
C GLU A 216 20.18 13.99 -12.21
N ASN A 217 20.08 15.28 -12.55
CA ASN A 217 20.09 16.35 -11.56
C ASN A 217 18.81 16.31 -10.71
N GLN A 218 17.65 16.09 -11.34
CA GLN A 218 16.39 15.89 -10.64
C GLN A 218 16.44 14.64 -9.74
N LEU A 219 16.95 13.51 -10.24
CA LEU A 219 17.11 12.29 -9.42
C LEU A 219 18.02 12.51 -8.23
N THR A 220 19.12 13.23 -8.41
CA THR A 220 20.05 13.57 -7.32
C THR A 220 19.35 14.42 -6.27
N HIS A 221 18.53 15.39 -6.68
CA HIS A 221 17.73 16.20 -5.77
C HIS A 221 16.69 15.35 -5.02
N LEU A 222 15.93 14.50 -5.72
CA LEU A 222 14.95 13.60 -5.09
C LEU A 222 15.62 12.65 -4.08
N ARG A 223 16.80 12.13 -4.39
CA ARG A 223 17.56 11.27 -3.48
C ARG A 223 17.94 12.00 -2.18
N LYS A 224 18.33 13.28 -2.28
CA LYS A 224 18.59 14.11 -1.09
C LYS A 224 17.31 14.31 -0.25
N VAL A 225 16.18 14.59 -0.90
CA VAL A 225 14.89 14.75 -0.22
C VAL A 225 14.47 13.45 0.49
N ILE A 226 14.58 12.30 -0.17
CA ILE A 226 14.25 11.00 0.43
C ILE A 226 15.15 10.67 1.61
N ASN A 227 16.44 11.00 1.55
CA ASN A 227 17.33 10.82 2.70
C ASN A 227 16.88 11.63 3.91
N THR A 228 16.36 12.84 3.71
CA THR A 228 15.80 13.68 4.79
C THR A 228 14.45 13.17 5.30
N ILE A 229 13.65 12.54 4.44
CA ILE A 229 12.32 12.01 4.79
C ILE A 229 12.42 10.61 5.43
N ASN A 230 13.47 9.84 5.15
CA ASN A 230 13.65 8.48 5.64
C ASN A 230 13.46 8.34 7.17
N PRO A 231 13.96 9.25 8.04
CA PRO A 231 13.64 9.22 9.47
C PRO A 231 12.13 9.33 9.78
N LEU A 232 11.39 10.14 9.01
CA LEU A 232 9.92 10.24 9.12
C LEU A 232 9.26 8.91 8.74
N LEU A 233 9.70 8.28 7.64
CA LEU A 233 9.15 6.99 7.18
C LEU A 233 9.41 5.86 8.18
N ASN A 234 10.57 5.87 8.84
CA ASN A 234 10.88 4.92 9.89
C ASN A 234 9.94 5.06 11.10
N GLU A 235 9.63 6.30 11.50
CA GLU A 235 8.65 6.57 12.56
C GLU A 235 7.22 6.19 12.13
N VAL A 236 6.80 6.54 10.91
CA VAL A 236 5.52 6.12 10.31
C VAL A 236 5.36 4.60 10.40
N SER A 237 6.38 3.86 9.98
CA SER A 237 6.35 2.41 10.04
C SER A 237 6.31 1.87 11.48
N GLN A 238 7.10 2.41 12.40
CA GLN A 238 7.07 1.99 13.80
C GLN A 238 5.66 2.20 14.39
N LEU A 239 5.06 3.36 14.15
CA LEU A 239 3.69 3.66 14.60
C LEU A 239 2.66 2.74 13.94
N ASN A 240 2.80 2.44 12.65
CA ASN A 240 1.92 1.52 11.95
C ASN A 240 2.01 0.09 12.53
N GLN A 241 3.18 -0.32 13.01
CA GLN A 241 3.37 -1.61 13.66
C GLN A 241 2.86 -1.66 15.10
N ASP A 242 2.89 -0.54 15.80
CA ASP A 242 2.45 -0.40 17.19
C ASP A 242 0.93 -0.21 17.29
N PHE A 243 0.33 0.55 16.37
CA PHE A 243 -1.10 0.93 16.36
C PHE A 243 -1.78 0.69 14.99
N PRO A 244 -1.68 -0.53 14.41
CA PRO A 244 -2.08 -0.80 13.03
C PRO A 244 -3.57 -0.56 12.79
N THR A 245 -4.41 -0.86 13.79
CA THR A 245 -5.86 -0.83 13.66
C THR A 245 -6.40 0.58 13.82
N GLU A 246 -5.87 1.31 14.78
CA GLU A 246 -6.17 2.70 15.08
C GLU A 246 -5.84 3.60 13.88
N LEU A 247 -4.68 3.37 13.27
CA LEU A 247 -4.22 4.12 12.12
C LEU A 247 -5.02 3.80 10.85
N ALA A 248 -5.36 2.53 10.62
CA ALA A 248 -6.25 2.16 9.52
C ALA A 248 -7.63 2.81 9.67
N TYR A 249 -8.21 2.76 10.88
CA TYR A 249 -9.48 3.43 11.18
C TYR A 249 -9.42 4.93 10.91
N LEU A 250 -8.42 5.62 11.46
CA LEU A 250 -8.26 7.07 11.30
C LEU A 250 -8.05 7.47 9.83
N SER A 251 -7.27 6.68 9.09
CA SER A 251 -7.05 6.90 7.66
C SER A 251 -8.34 6.77 6.86
N GLU A 252 -9.15 5.75 7.14
CA GLU A 252 -10.44 5.56 6.46
C GLU A 252 -11.49 6.60 6.87
N GLN A 253 -11.57 6.92 8.16
CA GLN A 253 -12.45 7.97 8.69
C GLN A 253 -12.21 9.30 7.97
N THR A 254 -10.95 9.65 7.78
CA THR A 254 -10.55 10.90 7.13
C THR A 254 -10.48 10.80 5.61
N GLY A 255 -10.54 9.59 5.04
CA GLY A 255 -10.30 9.34 3.61
C GLY A 255 -8.93 9.83 3.15
N ASN A 256 -7.95 9.86 4.05
CA ASN A 256 -6.61 10.37 3.79
C ASN A 256 -5.57 9.26 4.06
N PRO A 257 -5.06 8.60 3.01
CA PRO A 257 -4.06 7.55 3.14
C PRO A 257 -2.68 8.07 3.59
N ALA A 258 -2.41 9.36 3.41
CA ALA A 258 -1.14 9.99 3.79
C ALA A 258 -1.12 10.53 5.23
N LEU A 259 -2.25 10.47 5.95
CA LEU A 259 -2.44 11.18 7.21
C LEU A 259 -1.34 10.91 8.25
N LEU A 260 -0.90 9.65 8.38
CA LEU A 260 0.13 9.30 9.36
C LEU A 260 1.47 9.97 9.02
N LEU A 261 1.86 9.98 7.74
CA LEU A 261 3.06 10.69 7.29
C LEU A 261 2.93 12.19 7.58
N GLU A 262 1.77 12.78 7.32
CA GLU A 262 1.53 14.21 7.54
C GLU A 262 1.59 14.57 9.04
N ILE A 263 1.06 13.71 9.93
CA ILE A 263 1.17 13.89 11.39
C ILE A 263 2.63 13.81 11.85
N VAL A 264 3.39 12.81 11.37
CA VAL A 264 4.80 12.65 11.72
C VAL A 264 5.64 13.82 11.19
N ALA A 265 5.34 14.31 9.99
CA ALA A 265 5.96 15.51 9.42
C ALA A 265 5.63 16.75 10.27
N ALA A 266 4.37 16.96 10.65
CA ALA A 266 3.96 18.07 11.52
C ALA A 266 4.67 18.07 12.87
N LYS A 267 4.90 16.89 13.44
CA LYS A 267 5.65 16.68 14.67
C LYS A 267 7.13 17.08 14.51
N ARG A 268 7.79 16.57 13.46
CA ARG A 268 9.26 16.59 13.33
C ARG A 268 9.81 17.83 12.63
N LEU A 269 9.07 18.37 11.68
CA LEU A 269 9.55 19.45 10.81
C LEU A 269 9.17 20.83 11.40
N PRO A 270 10.01 21.85 11.17
CA PRO A 270 9.73 23.20 11.65
C PRO A 270 8.46 23.75 10.97
N ALA A 271 7.62 24.44 11.75
CA ALA A 271 6.47 25.11 11.20
C ALA A 271 6.93 26.28 10.32
N LEU A 272 6.45 26.35 9.09
CA LEU A 272 6.79 27.45 8.16
C LEU A 272 5.96 28.72 8.38
N GLY A 273 4.93 28.64 9.22
CA GLY A 273 4.00 29.73 9.49
C GLY A 273 3.05 29.98 8.33
N SER A 274 1.75 29.98 8.65
CA SER A 274 0.69 30.30 7.70
C SER A 274 0.58 31.80 7.36
N GLY A 275 1.14 32.69 8.18
CA GLY A 275 1.08 34.15 7.97
C GLY A 275 -0.32 34.76 8.17
N VAL A 276 -1.29 33.99 8.67
CA VAL A 276 -2.66 34.45 8.91
C VAL A 276 -2.87 34.90 10.36
N SER A 277 -3.90 35.71 10.59
CA SER A 277 -4.28 36.15 11.95
C SER A 277 -4.70 34.98 12.84
N GLU A 278 -4.54 35.11 14.16
CA GLU A 278 -4.98 34.09 15.12
C GLU A 278 -6.49 33.79 15.01
N LYS A 279 -7.32 34.81 14.76
CA LYS A 279 -8.76 34.64 14.57
C LYS A 279 -9.07 33.79 13.33
N THR A 280 -8.38 34.05 12.21
CA THR A 280 -8.52 33.27 10.98
C THR A 280 -8.08 31.82 11.22
N ARG A 281 -6.93 31.64 11.90
CA ARG A 281 -6.39 30.32 12.24
C ARG A 281 -7.32 29.49 13.11
N GLN A 282 -7.88 30.08 14.17
CA GLN A 282 -8.86 29.40 15.03
C GLN A 282 -10.11 28.99 14.26
N LYS A 283 -10.60 29.85 13.37
CA LYS A 283 -11.76 29.53 12.52
C LYS A 283 -11.43 28.42 11.53
N ALA A 284 -10.25 28.44 10.92
CA ALA A 284 -9.78 27.35 10.05
C ALA A 284 -9.71 26.01 10.80
N PHE A 285 -9.17 26.00 12.02
CA PHE A 285 -9.14 24.80 12.86
C PHE A 285 -10.53 24.25 13.16
N SER A 286 -11.53 25.12 13.37
CA SER A 286 -12.91 24.65 13.56
C SER A 286 -13.48 23.94 12.32
N PHE A 287 -13.08 24.32 11.10
CA PHE A 287 -13.48 23.61 9.88
C PHE A 287 -12.79 22.25 9.75
N PHE A 288 -11.50 22.18 10.12
CA PHE A 288 -10.82 20.89 10.19
C PHE A 288 -11.45 19.97 11.24
N ASP A 289 -11.76 20.46 12.45
CA ASP A 289 -12.45 19.67 13.47
C ASP A 289 -13.83 19.20 12.97
N LEU A 290 -14.58 20.06 12.29
CA LEU A 290 -15.88 19.69 11.71
C LEU A 290 -15.75 18.55 10.70
N GLN A 291 -14.73 18.56 9.83
CA GLN A 291 -14.60 17.55 8.77
C GLN A 291 -13.90 16.27 9.25
N MET A 292 -12.80 16.40 10.01
CA MET A 292 -11.98 15.27 10.45
C MET A 292 -12.70 14.39 11.47
N ASN A 293 -13.67 14.93 12.21
CA ASN A 293 -14.45 14.16 13.18
C ASN A 293 -15.69 13.46 12.58
N LYS A 294 -15.99 13.65 11.29
CA LYS A 294 -17.09 12.93 10.64
C LYS A 294 -16.77 11.43 10.53
N LYS A 295 -17.81 10.60 10.67
CA LYS A 295 -17.71 9.13 10.74
C LYS A 295 -18.48 8.42 9.63
N ASP A 296 -19.14 9.16 8.75
CA ASP A 296 -19.87 8.67 7.59
C ASP A 296 -18.98 7.85 6.61
N ASN A 297 -17.68 8.16 6.49
CA ASN A 297 -16.76 7.29 5.73
C ASN A 297 -16.74 5.85 6.28
N VAL A 298 -16.57 5.69 7.59
CA VAL A 298 -16.46 4.37 8.23
C VAL A 298 -17.82 3.71 8.48
N ARG A 299 -18.87 4.51 8.74
CA ARG A 299 -20.24 3.99 9.01
C ARG A 299 -21.02 3.67 7.74
N LEU A 300 -20.86 4.47 6.68
CA LEU A 300 -21.66 4.38 5.45
C LEU A 300 -20.85 3.96 4.22
N GLY A 301 -19.52 3.81 4.35
CA GLY A 301 -18.64 3.39 3.26
C GLY A 301 -18.30 4.50 2.26
N TYR A 302 -18.50 5.77 2.61
CA TYR A 302 -18.09 6.90 1.77
C TYR A 302 -16.55 6.98 1.66
N LYS A 303 -16.08 7.52 0.53
CA LYS A 303 -14.65 7.72 0.22
C LYS A 303 -14.32 9.21 0.08
N ILE A 304 -14.65 9.99 1.10
CA ILE A 304 -14.46 11.45 1.08
C ILE A 304 -13.14 11.81 1.78
N ASN A 305 -12.29 12.59 1.11
CA ASN A 305 -11.08 13.14 1.71
C ASN A 305 -11.41 14.38 2.54
N ARG A 306 -11.41 14.25 3.87
CA ARG A 306 -11.84 15.29 4.82
C ARG A 306 -10.94 16.52 4.85
N LYS A 307 -9.64 16.34 4.58
CA LYS A 307 -8.70 17.44 4.41
C LYS A 307 -9.09 18.31 3.21
N LYS A 308 -9.36 17.68 2.05
CA LYS A 308 -9.77 18.41 0.83
C LYS A 308 -11.12 19.11 1.00
N GLU A 309 -12.09 18.47 1.67
CA GLU A 309 -13.34 19.13 2.04
C GLU A 309 -13.10 20.35 2.91
N ALA A 310 -12.27 20.24 3.96
CA ALA A 310 -11.95 21.37 4.82
C ALA A 310 -11.31 22.53 4.04
N PHE A 311 -10.44 22.24 3.06
CA PHE A 311 -9.89 23.27 2.18
C PHE A 311 -10.95 24.04 1.39
N LEU A 312 -12.05 23.39 0.96
CA LEU A 312 -13.16 24.10 0.32
C LEU A 312 -13.82 25.11 1.27
N PHE A 313 -13.92 24.81 2.58
CA PHE A 313 -14.41 25.79 3.56
C PHE A 313 -13.43 26.96 3.73
N LEU A 314 -12.13 26.70 3.78
CA LEU A 314 -11.12 27.76 3.88
C LEU A 314 -11.18 28.70 2.67
N GLN A 315 -11.27 28.13 1.47
CA GLN A 315 -11.34 28.89 0.22
C GLN A 315 -12.61 29.74 0.13
N ASN A 316 -13.77 29.17 0.46
CA ASN A 316 -15.05 29.84 0.22
C ASN A 316 -15.52 30.72 1.39
N GLN A 317 -15.18 30.37 2.63
CA GLN A 317 -15.66 31.09 3.82
C GLN A 317 -14.61 31.99 4.46
N LEU A 318 -13.31 31.65 4.33
CA LEU A 318 -12.21 32.50 4.82
C LEU A 318 -11.46 33.23 3.70
N LEU A 319 -11.87 33.02 2.44
CA LEU A 319 -11.24 33.60 1.25
C LEU A 319 -9.75 33.26 1.13
N LEU A 320 -9.30 32.16 1.75
CA LEU A 320 -7.93 31.66 1.67
C LEU A 320 -7.77 30.85 0.37
N LYS A 321 -7.52 31.58 -0.73
CA LYS A 321 -7.40 30.98 -2.06
C LYS A 321 -6.06 30.30 -2.31
N ASP A 322 -5.02 30.71 -1.60
CA ASP A 322 -3.68 30.15 -1.74
C ASP A 322 -3.61 28.73 -1.14
N PRO A 323 -3.37 27.69 -1.95
CA PRO A 323 -3.27 26.32 -1.47
C PRO A 323 -2.09 26.09 -0.53
N VAL A 324 -1.00 26.85 -0.67
CA VAL A 324 0.18 26.76 0.21
C VAL A 324 -0.20 27.23 1.62
N ILE A 325 -0.94 28.34 1.73
CA ILE A 325 -1.42 28.84 3.03
C ILE A 325 -2.37 27.81 3.67
N ASN A 326 -3.33 27.27 2.90
CA ASN A 326 -4.25 26.25 3.40
C ASN A 326 -3.52 25.01 3.93
N LEU A 327 -2.47 24.58 3.22
CA LEU A 327 -1.65 23.43 3.61
C LEU A 327 -0.84 23.72 4.87
N ARG A 328 -0.24 24.92 5.00
CA ARG A 328 0.48 25.31 6.22
C ARG A 328 -0.43 25.35 7.44
N ILE A 329 -1.65 25.89 7.31
CA ILE A 329 -2.65 25.87 8.39
C ILE A 329 -3.02 24.43 8.75
N TYR A 330 -3.14 23.53 7.76
CA TYR A 330 -3.41 22.12 8.02
C TYR A 330 -2.30 21.43 8.83
N PHE A 331 -1.03 21.66 8.50
CA PHE A 331 0.09 21.13 9.30
C PHE A 331 0.14 21.72 10.71
N GLU A 332 -0.19 23.01 10.89
CA GLU A 332 -0.36 23.60 12.22
C GLU A 332 -1.51 22.93 13.00
N TYR A 333 -2.63 22.64 12.33
CA TYR A 333 -3.78 21.92 12.90
C TYR A 333 -3.39 20.50 13.34
N LEU A 334 -2.69 19.75 12.49
CA LEU A 334 -2.23 18.40 12.80
C LEU A 334 -1.31 18.41 14.02
N LYS A 335 -0.32 19.32 14.05
CA LYS A 335 0.59 19.46 15.18
C LYS A 335 -0.16 19.72 16.47
N LYS A 336 -1.11 20.66 16.47
CA LYS A 336 -1.91 21.01 17.65
C LYS A 336 -2.78 19.84 18.16
N ASN A 337 -3.33 19.04 17.26
CA ASN A 337 -4.34 18.04 17.61
C ASN A 337 -3.79 16.63 17.85
N PHE A 338 -2.70 16.27 17.17
CA PHE A 338 -2.13 14.93 17.20
C PHE A 338 -0.78 14.86 17.90
N VAL A 339 -0.16 15.98 18.31
CA VAL A 339 1.13 15.95 19.02
C VAL A 339 0.93 16.48 20.44
N LYS A 340 1.24 15.64 21.44
CA LYS A 340 1.17 16.03 22.85
C LYS A 340 2.36 16.91 23.24
N SER A 341 2.30 17.51 24.43
CA SER A 341 3.38 18.34 24.97
C SER A 341 4.70 17.60 25.15
N ASP A 342 4.67 16.30 25.41
CA ASP A 342 5.84 15.42 25.49
C ASP A 342 6.37 14.96 24.11
N GLY A 343 5.74 15.40 23.03
CA GLY A 343 6.10 15.04 21.65
C GLY A 343 5.57 13.67 21.20
N THR A 344 4.78 12.96 22.01
CA THR A 344 4.14 11.71 21.59
C THR A 344 2.95 11.99 20.66
N ILE A 345 2.67 11.05 19.75
CA ILE A 345 1.52 11.18 18.87
C ILE A 345 0.27 10.69 19.60
N ASN A 346 -0.76 11.52 19.60
CA ASN A 346 -2.07 11.25 20.16
C ASN A 346 -3.00 10.74 19.07
N LEU A 347 -3.19 9.42 19.02
CA LEU A 347 -4.24 8.82 18.19
C LEU A 347 -5.58 9.01 18.91
N LYS A 348 -6.26 10.14 18.66
CA LYS A 348 -7.54 10.44 19.31
C LYS A 348 -8.59 9.36 18.95
N SER A 349 -9.25 8.84 20.00
CA SER A 349 -10.52 8.10 19.98
C SER A 349 -10.53 6.75 19.24
N THR A 350 -9.87 5.76 19.83
CA THR A 350 -10.07 4.33 19.52
C THR A 350 -10.95 3.63 20.56
N GLU A 351 -11.56 4.42 21.43
CA GLU A 351 -12.51 3.97 22.43
C GLU A 351 -13.92 4.33 21.96
N GLY A 352 -14.77 3.33 21.77
CA GLY A 352 -16.19 3.52 21.49
C GLY A 352 -16.79 2.55 20.49
N GLU A 353 -18.11 2.56 20.42
CA GLU A 353 -18.92 1.68 19.59
C GLU A 353 -18.58 1.76 18.09
N ASP A 354 -18.16 2.93 17.60
CA ASP A 354 -17.80 3.13 16.20
C ASP A 354 -16.53 2.40 15.77
N PHE A 355 -15.50 2.45 16.62
CA PHE A 355 -14.25 1.74 16.36
C PHE A 355 -14.51 0.24 16.35
N ASN A 356 -15.23 -0.27 17.35
CA ASN A 356 -15.62 -1.68 17.42
C ASN A 356 -16.45 -2.10 16.20
N SER A 357 -17.41 -1.27 15.76
CA SER A 357 -18.22 -1.50 14.57
C SER A 357 -17.38 -1.53 13.30
N TYR A 358 -16.37 -0.67 13.19
CA TYR A 358 -15.41 -0.70 12.10
C TYR A 358 -14.63 -2.02 12.06
N ILE A 359 -14.14 -2.50 13.21
CA ILE A 359 -13.44 -3.81 13.29
C ILE A 359 -14.35 -4.95 12.88
N LEU A 360 -15.59 -4.97 13.38
CA LEU A 360 -16.58 -5.97 12.98
C LEU A 360 -16.86 -5.92 11.48
N SER A 361 -17.02 -4.73 10.90
CA SER A 361 -17.18 -4.56 9.45
C SER A 361 -16.00 -5.13 8.66
N LYS A 362 -14.76 -4.93 9.11
CA LYS A 362 -13.57 -5.54 8.49
C LYS A 362 -13.57 -7.07 8.62
N VAL A 363 -13.95 -7.60 9.77
CA VAL A 363 -14.10 -9.05 9.98
C VAL A 363 -15.15 -9.64 9.03
N GLU A 364 -16.31 -8.99 8.88
CA GLU A 364 -17.35 -9.43 7.93
C GLU A 364 -16.88 -9.34 6.48
N GLY A 365 -16.16 -8.29 6.11
CA GLY A 365 -15.51 -8.18 4.81
C GLY A 365 -14.55 -9.33 4.51
N ILE A 366 -13.73 -9.72 5.50
CA ILE A 366 -12.83 -10.87 5.38
C ILE A 366 -13.61 -12.18 5.28
N LYS A 367 -14.66 -12.38 6.09
CA LYS A 367 -15.51 -13.58 6.01
C LYS A 367 -16.12 -13.75 4.62
N LYS A 368 -16.60 -12.66 4.02
CA LYS A 368 -17.10 -12.64 2.64
C LYS A 368 -15.99 -12.90 1.62
N MET A 369 -14.80 -12.37 1.85
CA MET A 369 -13.66 -12.62 0.97
C MET A 369 -13.30 -14.11 0.96
N ILE A 370 -13.16 -14.75 2.14
CA ILE A 370 -12.77 -16.16 2.23
C ILE A 370 -13.84 -17.16 1.79
N SER A 371 -15.09 -16.71 1.57
CA SER A 371 -16.12 -17.53 0.93
C SER A 371 -15.95 -17.59 -0.59
N TYR A 372 -15.10 -16.74 -1.20
CA TYR A 372 -14.79 -16.80 -2.62
C TYR A 372 -14.04 -18.09 -2.96
N GLU A 373 -14.49 -18.78 -4.03
CA GLU A 373 -13.94 -20.07 -4.45
C GLU A 373 -12.47 -19.99 -4.86
N GLY A 374 -12.01 -18.85 -5.38
CA GLY A 374 -10.61 -18.64 -5.77
C GLY A 374 -9.63 -18.46 -4.60
N ILE A 375 -10.11 -18.26 -3.37
CA ILE A 375 -9.26 -18.22 -2.17
C ILE A 375 -8.80 -19.64 -1.83
N SER A 376 -7.49 -19.83 -1.72
CA SER A 376 -6.86 -21.10 -1.35
C SER A 376 -7.15 -21.51 0.09
N GLN A 377 -6.94 -22.80 0.40
CA GLN A 377 -7.06 -23.28 1.78
C GLN A 377 -6.08 -22.58 2.74
N ILE A 378 -4.85 -22.30 2.28
CA ILE A 378 -3.81 -21.62 3.06
C ILE A 378 -4.30 -20.22 3.49
N GLU A 379 -4.78 -19.42 2.52
CA GLU A 379 -5.36 -18.10 2.78
C GLU A 379 -6.58 -18.18 3.73
N ARG A 380 -7.47 -19.18 3.55
CA ARG A 380 -8.65 -19.36 4.41
C ARG A 380 -8.24 -19.64 5.86
N GLU A 381 -7.25 -20.49 6.07
CA GLU A 381 -6.77 -20.83 7.41
C GLU A 381 -6.10 -19.65 8.09
N ALA A 382 -5.26 -18.90 7.36
CA ALA A 382 -4.63 -17.69 7.87
C ALA A 382 -5.66 -16.60 8.22
N ALA A 383 -6.66 -16.41 7.37
CA ALA A 383 -7.77 -15.50 7.63
C ALA A 383 -8.54 -15.86 8.89
N ARG A 384 -8.88 -17.15 9.07
CA ARG A 384 -9.58 -17.65 10.26
C ARG A 384 -8.75 -17.42 11.53
N LYS A 385 -7.44 -17.69 11.48
CA LYS A 385 -6.51 -17.39 12.58
C LYS A 385 -6.49 -15.90 12.90
N TRP A 386 -6.44 -15.05 11.87
CA TRP A 386 -6.49 -13.60 12.02
C TRP A 386 -7.80 -13.16 12.67
N ILE A 387 -8.96 -13.58 12.17
CA ILE A 387 -10.29 -13.26 12.73
C ILE A 387 -10.34 -13.65 14.20
N LYS A 388 -9.95 -14.88 14.54
CA LYS A 388 -9.96 -15.37 15.92
C LYS A 388 -9.09 -14.52 16.83
N LYS A 389 -7.90 -14.12 16.38
CA LYS A 389 -6.98 -13.26 17.13
C LYS A 389 -7.56 -11.86 17.32
N THR A 390 -8.07 -11.25 16.26
CA THR A 390 -8.67 -9.91 16.26
C THR A 390 -9.87 -9.86 17.21
N CYS A 391 -10.81 -10.80 17.07
CA CYS A 391 -11.98 -10.88 17.94
C CYS A 391 -11.63 -11.11 19.41
N LYS A 392 -10.66 -11.98 19.71
CA LYS A 392 -10.23 -12.24 21.09
C LYS A 392 -9.55 -11.03 21.72
N THR A 393 -8.70 -10.33 20.96
CA THR A 393 -7.83 -9.27 21.49
C THR A 393 -8.56 -7.93 21.58
N LEU A 394 -9.41 -7.61 20.61
CA LEU A 394 -10.01 -6.28 20.48
C LEU A 394 -11.48 -6.23 20.92
N LEU A 395 -12.20 -7.35 20.91
CA LEU A 395 -13.64 -7.38 21.16
C LEU A 395 -14.05 -8.23 22.38
N GLY A 396 -13.09 -8.81 23.11
CA GLY A 396 -13.31 -9.53 24.36
C GLY A 396 -13.96 -10.92 24.23
N ASN A 397 -14.83 -11.15 23.24
CA ASN A 397 -15.33 -12.47 22.81
C ASN A 397 -16.18 -12.33 21.52
N CYS A 398 -15.78 -12.98 20.41
CA CYS A 398 -16.70 -13.33 19.31
C CYS A 398 -16.84 -14.85 19.17
N ILE A 399 -16.78 -15.59 20.29
CA ILE A 399 -16.99 -17.02 20.31
C ILE A 399 -18.49 -17.27 20.38
N GLU A 400 -19.22 -17.05 19.29
CA GLU A 400 -20.58 -17.62 19.14
C GLU A 400 -21.08 -17.79 17.69
N VAL A 401 -20.20 -17.71 16.69
CA VAL A 401 -20.63 -17.89 15.28
C VAL A 401 -20.04 -19.16 14.62
N GLU A 402 -19.32 -20.00 15.36
CA GLU A 402 -18.83 -21.30 14.84
C GLU A 402 -19.83 -22.46 15.00
N LYS A 403 -21.06 -22.22 15.51
CA LYS A 403 -22.06 -23.30 15.75
C LYS A 403 -23.23 -23.37 14.77
N LYS A 404 -23.24 -22.60 13.68
CA LYS A 404 -24.24 -22.74 12.62
C LYS A 404 -23.60 -22.60 11.25
N ASN A 405 -23.07 -23.71 10.74
CA ASN A 405 -23.14 -24.13 9.34
C ASN A 405 -22.81 -25.61 9.26
#